data_AF-A0A415N729-F1
#
_entry.id   AF-A0A415N729-F1
#
_cell.length_a   1.000
_cell.length_b   1.000
_cell.length_c   1.000
_cell.angle_alpha   90.00
_cell.angle_beta   90.00
_cell.angle_gamma   90.00
#
_symmetry.space_group_name_H-M   'P 1'
#
loop_
_entity.id
_entity.type
_entity.pdbx_description
1 polymer ?
#
loop_
_entity_poly.entity_id
_entity_poly.type
_entity_poly.pdbx_seq_one_letter_code
_entity_poly.pdbx_strand_id
1 'polypeptide(L)'
;MPSQDTFGKVRLKEKVESRVRGDLYARFGGECLETYHYQRWQGAGCLAYGQIASAKIPLSRLISPQLYWVMSGSDFTLDINNPKEPKVLCVGNNPDRISIYGAALGLYNSRIVKLINKKKQLKSCVIIDELPTIFFKGLDNLIATARSNKVAVVLGFQDFSQLKRDYGDKEAAVIMSTVGNVFSGQVVGETAKTLSERFGKILQKRESMSINRNDTSTSINTQLDSLIPASKISTLSQGMFVGAVADNFGETIEQKIFHAQIVVDNEAVQKETAAYQPIPEISSFLDENGNDTMEQQIQANYRQIKQDIVELVENELLRIENDPELKYLLGES
;
A
#
# COMPACT_ATOMS: atom_id res chain seq x y z
N MET A 1 -40.87 -35.01 37.69
CA MET A 1 -40.11 -33.89 38.29
C MET A 1 -38.66 -34.34 38.48
N PRO A 2 -37.64 -33.62 38.00
CA PRO A 2 -37.51 -32.97 36.70
C PRO A 2 -36.18 -33.29 35.95
N SER A 3 -36.26 -33.05 34.64
CA SER A 3 -35.27 -32.72 33.59
C SER A 3 -33.76 -32.63 33.91
N GLN A 4 -32.95 -33.15 32.97
CA GLN A 4 -32.20 -32.27 32.06
C GLN A 4 -31.71 -33.01 30.78
N ASP A 5 -32.29 -32.59 29.66
CA ASP A 5 -31.69 -32.67 28.32
C ASP A 5 -30.50 -31.70 28.23
N THR A 6 -29.46 -32.06 27.49
CA THR A 6 -28.66 -31.08 26.74
C THR A 6 -28.06 -31.74 25.50
N PHE A 7 -28.85 -31.71 24.43
CA PHE A 7 -28.39 -31.90 23.06
C PHE A 7 -27.83 -30.56 22.54
N GLY A 8 -26.60 -30.54 22.02
CA GLY A 8 -26.00 -29.33 21.45
C GLY A 8 -24.63 -29.56 20.81
N LYS A 9 -24.62 -30.09 19.58
CA LYS A 9 -23.47 -30.19 18.65
C LYS A 9 -22.81 -28.82 18.38
N VAL A 10 -21.48 -28.78 18.18
CA VAL A 10 -20.69 -28.35 16.96
C VAL A 10 -19.19 -28.65 17.23
N ARG A 11 -18.59 -29.73 16.72
CA ARG A 11 -17.80 -29.94 15.46
C ARG A 11 -16.43 -29.23 15.30
N LEU A 12 -15.40 -30.08 15.16
CA LEU A 12 -14.27 -30.03 14.21
C LEU A 12 -13.29 -28.85 14.28
N LYS A 13 -12.23 -29.02 15.09
CA LYS A 13 -10.81 -28.86 14.69
C LYS A 13 -9.91 -29.18 15.89
N GLU A 14 -9.79 -30.48 16.18
CA GLU A 14 -8.54 -31.02 16.72
C GLU A 14 -7.45 -30.73 15.68
N LYS A 15 -6.73 -29.62 15.87
CA LYS A 15 -5.49 -29.34 15.16
C LYS A 15 -4.36 -29.33 16.17
N VAL A 16 -3.72 -30.49 16.25
CA VAL A 16 -2.27 -30.65 16.19
C VAL A 16 -1.51 -29.89 17.28
N GLU A 17 -1.30 -30.58 18.40
CA GLU A 17 -0.01 -30.53 19.08
C GLU A 17 1.07 -31.07 18.13
N SER A 18 2.14 -30.31 17.91
CA SER A 18 3.49 -30.70 18.35
C SER A 18 4.60 -29.92 17.63
N ARG A 19 5.63 -29.60 18.44
CA ARG A 19 7.00 -29.17 18.12
C ARG A 19 7.27 -27.68 17.91
N VAL A 20 7.47 -26.98 19.04
CA VAL A 20 8.64 -26.11 19.23
C VAL A 20 9.12 -26.29 20.68
N ARG A 21 10.35 -26.77 20.86
CA ARG A 21 11.07 -26.76 22.15
C ARG A 21 11.66 -25.36 22.35
N GLY A 22 11.43 -24.75 23.51
CA GLY A 22 12.02 -23.48 23.95
C GLY A 22 10.97 -22.59 24.61
N ASP A 23 11.23 -22.16 25.84
CA ASP A 23 10.27 -21.53 26.76
C ASP A 23 9.48 -20.37 26.13
N LEU A 24 8.20 -20.63 25.82
CA LEU A 24 7.23 -19.63 25.41
C LEU A 24 6.04 -19.70 26.37
N TYR A 25 6.04 -18.82 27.39
CA TYR A 25 4.85 -18.61 28.21
C TYR A 25 3.87 -17.71 27.47
N ALA A 26 2.82 -18.31 26.90
CA ALA A 26 1.62 -17.59 26.49
C ALA A 26 0.55 -17.77 27.58
N ARG A 27 0.39 -16.78 28.47
CA ARG A 27 -0.82 -16.65 29.29
C ARG A 27 -1.84 -15.80 28.52
N PHE A 28 -2.84 -16.45 27.96
CA PHE A 28 -4.12 -15.82 27.63
C PHE A 28 -5.07 -16.06 28.79
N GLY A 29 -5.64 -14.98 29.34
CA GLY A 29 -6.58 -15.02 30.45
C GLY A 29 -6.21 -13.99 31.50
N GLY A 30 -6.88 -12.85 31.46
CA GLY A 30 -6.92 -11.95 32.61
C GLY A 30 -7.71 -12.62 33.72
N GLU A 31 -7.02 -13.14 34.72
CA GLU A 31 -7.60 -13.37 36.03
C GLU A 31 -7.04 -12.29 36.95
N CYS A 32 -7.92 -11.38 37.36
CA CYS A 32 -7.67 -10.54 38.52
C CYS A 32 -7.45 -11.48 39.71
N LEU A 33 -6.26 -11.45 40.31
CA LEU A 33 -6.11 -11.89 41.69
C LEU A 33 -6.90 -10.91 42.55
N GLU A 34 -8.13 -11.28 42.90
CA GLU A 34 -8.89 -10.61 43.94
C GLU A 34 -8.17 -10.81 45.27
N THR A 35 -7.25 -9.91 45.60
CA THR A 35 -6.92 -9.64 47.00
C THR A 35 -7.89 -8.59 47.52
N TYR A 36 -8.56 -8.93 48.62
CA TYR A 36 -9.79 -8.36 49.18
C TYR A 36 -9.73 -6.89 49.66
N HIS A 37 -8.78 -6.08 49.19
CA HIS A 37 -8.68 -4.67 49.57
C HIS A 37 -8.32 -3.80 48.36
N TYR A 38 -9.12 -2.74 48.16
CA TYR A 38 -8.92 -1.60 47.24
C TYR A 38 -9.62 -1.63 45.87
N GLN A 39 -10.96 -1.61 45.90
CA GLN A 39 -11.86 -1.76 44.75
C GLN A 39 -12.23 -0.47 43.97
N ARG A 40 -11.36 0.55 43.88
CA ARG A 40 -11.71 1.77 43.09
C ARG A 40 -10.70 2.27 42.07
N TRP A 41 -9.47 1.72 42.04
CA TRP A 41 -8.40 2.18 41.14
C TRP A 41 -7.89 1.10 40.15
N GLN A 42 -8.51 -0.07 40.11
CA GLN A 42 -8.02 -1.20 39.30
C GLN A 42 -8.63 -1.30 37.89
N GLY A 43 -9.78 -0.66 37.63
CA GLY A 43 -10.44 -0.73 36.32
C GLY A 43 -9.65 -0.03 35.21
N ALA A 44 -9.20 1.20 35.45
CA ALA A 44 -8.43 1.96 34.47
C ALA A 44 -7.02 1.40 34.25
N GLY A 45 -6.36 0.95 35.33
CA GLY A 45 -5.04 0.32 35.24
C GLY A 45 -5.05 -1.00 34.48
N CYS A 46 -6.04 -1.87 34.71
CA CYS A 46 -6.15 -3.15 33.99
C CYS A 46 -6.52 -2.96 32.51
N LEU A 47 -7.39 -1.98 32.19
CA LEU A 47 -7.69 -1.60 30.81
C LEU A 47 -6.46 -1.00 30.12
N ALA A 48 -5.70 -0.13 30.80
CA ALA A 48 -4.47 0.44 30.28
C ALA A 48 -3.38 -0.63 30.07
N TYR A 49 -3.18 -1.56 31.01
CA TYR A 49 -2.27 -2.69 30.84
C TYR A 49 -2.71 -3.63 29.70
N GLY A 50 -4.01 -3.89 29.57
CA GLY A 50 -4.57 -4.64 28.44
C GLY A 50 -4.34 -3.95 27.10
N GLN A 51 -4.46 -2.61 27.04
CA GLN A 51 -4.18 -1.81 25.85
C GLN A 51 -2.68 -1.74 25.54
N ILE A 52 -1.82 -1.56 26.55
CA ILE A 52 -0.35 -1.55 26.41
C ILE A 52 0.14 -2.93 25.94
N ALA A 53 -0.35 -4.01 26.53
CA ALA A 53 -0.02 -5.37 26.12
C ALA A 53 -0.51 -5.67 24.69
N SER A 54 -1.73 -5.25 24.35
CA SER A 54 -2.28 -5.35 23.00
C SER A 54 -1.47 -4.57 21.97
N ALA A 55 -0.96 -3.38 22.32
CA ALA A 55 -0.08 -2.58 21.47
C ALA A 55 1.35 -3.14 21.38
N LYS A 56 1.85 -3.80 22.44
CA LYS A 56 3.19 -4.40 22.48
C LYS A 56 3.36 -5.54 21.47
N ILE A 57 2.31 -6.31 21.19
CA ILE A 57 2.33 -7.45 20.26
C ILE A 57 2.61 -7.03 18.80
N PRO A 58 1.91 -6.05 18.20
CA PRO A 58 2.24 -5.57 16.87
C PRO A 58 3.58 -4.79 16.84
N LEU A 59 3.90 -4.05 17.90
CA LEU A 59 5.19 -3.34 17.99
C LEU A 59 6.39 -4.28 18.09
N SER A 60 6.26 -5.43 18.77
CA SER A 60 7.35 -6.40 18.87
C SER A 60 7.72 -7.00 17.51
N ARG A 61 6.78 -7.06 16.57
CA ARG A 61 7.05 -7.49 15.18
C ARG A 61 7.93 -6.51 14.41
N LEU A 62 7.98 -5.23 14.83
CA LEU A 62 8.86 -4.22 14.25
C LEU A 62 10.30 -4.28 14.80
N ILE A 63 10.52 -5.05 15.86
CA ILE A 63 11.83 -5.18 16.50
C ILE A 63 12.68 -6.17 15.68
N SER A 64 13.23 -5.68 14.57
CA SER A 64 14.10 -6.43 13.66
C SER A 64 15.41 -5.67 13.44
N PRO A 65 16.58 -6.34 13.52
CA PRO A 65 17.87 -5.73 13.21
C PRO A 65 17.89 -5.07 11.82
N GLN A 66 17.30 -5.72 10.81
CA GLN A 66 17.21 -5.19 9.46
C GLN A 66 16.38 -3.92 9.38
N LEU A 67 15.23 -3.89 10.08
CA LEU A 67 14.39 -2.71 10.08
C LEU A 67 15.07 -1.54 10.80
N TYR A 68 15.76 -1.81 11.90
CA TYR A 68 16.50 -0.79 12.64
C TYR A 68 17.61 -0.20 11.78
N TRP A 69 18.39 -1.04 11.07
CA TRP A 69 19.38 -0.58 10.10
C TRP A 69 18.79 0.39 9.07
N VAL A 70 17.69 0.01 8.40
CA VAL A 70 17.07 0.84 7.35
C VAL A 70 16.43 2.13 7.90
N MET A 71 15.91 2.10 9.13
CA MET A 71 15.14 3.21 9.71
C MET A 71 15.97 4.20 10.54
N SER A 72 17.18 3.83 10.94
CA SER A 72 18.05 4.65 11.81
C SER A 72 19.08 5.48 11.06
N GLY A 73 19.35 5.15 9.79
CA GLY A 73 20.28 5.92 8.97
C GLY A 73 19.83 7.36 8.75
N SER A 74 20.79 8.29 8.70
CA SER A 74 20.57 9.71 8.40
C SER A 74 20.94 10.09 6.96
N ASP A 75 21.22 9.10 6.13
CA ASP A 75 21.96 9.25 4.88
C ASP A 75 21.04 9.66 3.70
N PHE A 76 19.72 9.62 3.91
CA PHE A 76 18.74 9.89 2.87
C PHE A 76 17.58 10.74 3.38
N THR A 77 17.32 11.85 2.70
CA THR A 77 16.13 12.68 2.91
C THR A 77 15.05 12.34 1.90
N LEU A 78 13.79 12.37 2.35
CA LEU A 78 12.62 12.01 1.53
C LEU A 78 12.13 13.13 0.60
N ASP A 79 12.90 14.21 0.45
CA ASP A 79 12.59 15.36 -0.41
C ASP A 79 13.03 15.11 -1.86
N ILE A 80 12.49 14.05 -2.46
CA ILE A 80 12.94 13.53 -3.77
C ILE A 80 12.90 14.55 -4.91
N ASN A 81 12.04 15.56 -4.85
CA ASN A 81 11.87 16.59 -5.88
C ASN A 81 12.54 17.94 -5.53
N ASN A 82 13.50 17.93 -4.59
CA ASN A 82 14.30 19.10 -4.25
C ASN A 82 15.13 19.57 -5.46
N PRO A 83 15.01 20.85 -5.89
CA PRO A 83 15.79 21.39 -7.00
C PRO A 83 17.31 21.37 -6.82
N LYS A 84 17.79 21.41 -5.57
CA LYS A 84 19.23 21.41 -5.27
C LYS A 84 19.83 20.01 -5.28
N GLU A 85 19.03 19.03 -4.90
CA GLU A 85 19.49 17.66 -4.68
C GLU A 85 18.34 16.70 -5.04
N PRO A 86 18.05 16.53 -6.34
CA PRO A 86 17.00 15.63 -6.79
C PRO A 86 17.39 14.18 -6.53
N LYS A 87 16.41 13.36 -6.14
CA LYS A 87 16.65 11.97 -5.77
C LYS A 87 15.65 11.05 -6.45
N VAL A 88 16.05 9.81 -6.70
CA VAL A 88 15.16 8.73 -7.11
C VAL A 88 15.02 7.79 -5.93
N LEU A 89 13.78 7.48 -5.55
CA LEU A 89 13.48 6.52 -4.50
C LEU A 89 12.78 5.32 -5.12
N CYS A 90 13.42 4.16 -5.04
CA CYS A 90 12.83 2.88 -5.39
C CYS A 90 12.53 2.12 -4.10
N VAL A 91 11.27 1.67 -3.94
CA VAL A 91 10.83 0.91 -2.78
C VAL A 91 10.36 -0.45 -3.24
N GLY A 92 11.11 -1.49 -2.87
CA GLY A 92 10.69 -2.88 -3.05
C GLY A 92 9.96 -3.37 -1.80
N ASN A 93 8.86 -4.11 -1.98
CA ASN A 93 8.19 -4.80 -0.89
C ASN A 93 8.30 -6.31 -1.10
N ASN A 94 8.42 -7.07 -0.01
CA ASN A 94 8.34 -8.51 -0.03
C ASN A 94 6.95 -8.95 0.43
N PRO A 95 6.13 -9.60 -0.43
CA PRO A 95 4.77 -10.04 -0.11
C PRO A 95 4.67 -10.86 1.18
N ASP A 96 5.67 -11.71 1.47
CA ASP A 96 5.69 -12.58 2.65
C ASP A 96 5.87 -11.81 3.95
N ARG A 97 6.36 -10.56 3.87
CA ARG A 97 6.71 -9.71 5.02
C ARG A 97 5.91 -8.41 5.08
N ILE A 98 4.82 -8.31 4.33
CA ILE A 98 3.93 -7.11 4.33
C ILE A 98 3.52 -6.70 5.74
N SER A 99 3.16 -7.66 6.60
CA SER A 99 2.72 -7.36 7.97
C SER A 99 3.83 -6.82 8.89
N ILE A 100 5.09 -7.09 8.56
CA ILE A 100 6.26 -6.63 9.32
C ILE A 100 6.68 -5.24 8.83
N TYR A 101 6.78 -5.05 7.51
CA TYR A 101 7.28 -3.81 6.93
C TYR A 101 6.21 -2.75 6.66
N GLY A 102 4.93 -3.14 6.68
CA GLY A 102 3.82 -2.26 6.33
C GLY A 102 3.76 -0.96 7.14
N ALA A 103 4.08 -1.01 8.44
CA ALA A 103 4.11 0.19 9.28
C ALA A 103 5.23 1.17 8.89
N ALA A 104 6.44 0.65 8.62
CA ALA A 104 7.59 1.46 8.21
C ALA A 104 7.39 2.06 6.81
N LEU A 105 6.95 1.24 5.85
CA LEU A 105 6.62 1.68 4.50
C LEU A 105 5.48 2.73 4.52
N GLY A 106 4.46 2.50 5.35
CA GLY A 106 3.38 3.47 5.56
C GLY A 106 3.88 4.82 6.08
N LEU A 107 4.84 4.83 7.02
CA LEU A 107 5.45 6.05 7.52
C LEU A 107 6.18 6.80 6.42
N TYR A 108 7.06 6.10 5.67
CA TYR A 108 7.77 6.66 4.51
C TYR A 108 6.81 7.30 3.52
N ASN A 109 5.79 6.55 3.10
CA ASN A 109 4.79 7.01 2.14
C ASN A 109 4.06 8.26 2.62
N SER A 110 3.58 8.24 3.87
CA SER A 110 2.86 9.39 4.45
C SER A 110 3.73 10.65 4.51
N ARG A 111 5.05 10.48 4.67
CA ARG A 111 6.00 11.59 4.71
C ARG A 111 6.34 12.09 3.31
N ILE A 112 6.63 11.18 2.38
CA ILE A 112 6.93 11.50 0.97
C ILE A 112 5.79 12.31 0.36
N VAL A 113 4.53 11.87 0.53
CA VAL A 113 3.34 12.58 0.05
C VAL A 113 3.34 14.06 0.44
N LYS A 114 3.66 14.35 1.70
CA LYS A 114 3.69 15.72 2.22
C LYS A 114 4.88 16.53 1.70
N LEU A 115 6.02 15.88 1.46
CA LEU A 115 7.24 16.54 1.03
C LEU A 115 7.21 16.89 -0.45
N ILE A 116 6.74 15.97 -1.29
CA ILE A 116 6.66 16.19 -2.74
C ILE A 116 5.56 17.19 -3.12
N ASN A 117 4.50 17.25 -2.31
CA ASN A 117 3.34 18.11 -2.56
C ASN A 117 3.58 19.57 -2.08
N LYS A 118 4.69 20.16 -2.50
CA LYS A 118 5.09 21.54 -2.18
C LYS A 118 5.30 22.36 -3.45
N LYS A 119 5.00 23.66 -3.36
CA LYS A 119 5.29 24.62 -4.44
C LYS A 119 6.80 24.79 -4.63
N LYS A 120 7.20 25.22 -5.83
CA LYS A 120 8.59 25.52 -6.21
C LYS A 120 9.55 24.32 -6.14
N GLN A 121 9.03 23.10 -6.20
CA GLN A 121 9.83 21.88 -6.36
C GLN A 121 9.91 21.48 -7.84
N LEU A 122 10.78 20.52 -8.15
CA LEU A 122 10.85 19.94 -9.48
C LEU A 122 9.60 19.11 -9.80
N LYS A 123 9.35 18.90 -11.10
CA LYS A 123 8.36 17.94 -11.57
C LYS A 123 8.76 16.56 -11.04
N SER A 124 7.80 15.81 -10.50
CA SER A 124 8.07 14.47 -9.98
C SER A 124 6.96 13.51 -10.35
N CYS A 125 7.26 12.21 -10.24
CA CYS A 125 6.32 11.14 -10.53
C CYS A 125 6.33 10.14 -9.37
N VAL A 126 5.14 9.75 -8.93
CA VAL A 126 4.93 8.64 -8.00
C VAL A 126 4.34 7.50 -8.81
N ILE A 127 5.10 6.42 -8.96
CA ILE A 127 4.69 5.22 -9.69
C ILE A 127 4.48 4.11 -8.68
N ILE A 128 3.29 3.54 -8.67
CA ILE A 128 2.92 2.41 -7.80
C ILE A 128 2.46 1.29 -8.71
N ASP A 129 3.24 0.22 -8.82
CA ASP A 129 2.97 -0.90 -9.74
C ASP A 129 1.77 -1.74 -9.30
N GLU A 130 1.63 -2.00 -7.99
CA GLU A 130 0.47 -2.69 -7.41
C GLU A 130 0.02 -1.99 -6.13
N LEU A 131 -0.95 -1.09 -6.26
CA LEU A 131 -1.45 -0.26 -5.16
C LEU A 131 -1.98 -1.07 -3.95
N PRO A 132 -2.71 -2.19 -4.11
CA PRO A 132 -3.04 -3.14 -3.05
C PRO A 132 -1.88 -3.64 -2.16
N THR A 133 -0.63 -3.66 -2.66
CA THR A 133 0.49 -4.21 -1.88
C THR A 133 0.95 -3.29 -0.76
N ILE A 134 0.61 -1.99 -0.83
CA ILE A 134 1.05 -0.99 0.14
C ILE A 134 -0.09 0.00 0.40
N PHE A 135 -0.52 0.09 1.67
CA PHE A 135 -1.51 1.07 2.07
C PHE A 135 -0.90 2.49 2.05
N PHE A 136 -1.45 3.36 1.21
CA PHE A 136 -0.93 4.71 0.97
C PHE A 136 -1.86 5.77 1.55
N LYS A 137 -1.71 6.05 2.84
CA LYS A 137 -2.55 7.02 3.55
C LYS A 137 -2.41 8.43 2.94
N GLY A 138 -3.52 9.04 2.55
CA GLY A 138 -3.56 10.38 1.96
C GLY A 138 -3.30 10.43 0.45
N LEU A 139 -3.39 9.29 -0.23
CA LEU A 139 -3.27 9.20 -1.69
C LEU A 139 -4.35 10.03 -2.41
N ASP A 140 -5.58 10.02 -1.89
CA ASP A 140 -6.70 10.83 -2.35
C ASP A 140 -6.35 12.33 -2.44
N ASN A 141 -5.78 12.86 -1.37
CA ASN A 141 -5.33 14.25 -1.28
C ASN A 141 -4.16 14.53 -2.22
N LEU A 142 -3.24 13.58 -2.34
CA LEU A 142 -2.14 13.70 -3.30
C LEU A 142 -2.71 13.83 -4.71
N ILE A 143 -3.55 12.90 -5.17
CA ILE A 143 -4.13 12.94 -6.53
C ILE A 143 -4.88 14.26 -6.78
N ALA A 144 -5.66 14.73 -5.80
CA ALA A 144 -6.44 15.95 -5.94
C ALA A 144 -5.59 17.23 -6.07
N THR A 145 -4.44 17.30 -5.38
CA THR A 145 -3.63 18.54 -5.28
C THR A 145 -2.33 18.49 -6.10
N ALA A 146 -1.86 17.29 -6.45
CA ALA A 146 -0.60 17.01 -7.14
C ALA A 146 -0.44 17.79 -8.45
N ARG A 147 -1.53 17.99 -9.21
CA ARG A 147 -1.50 18.74 -10.48
C ARG A 147 -0.93 20.14 -10.30
N SER A 148 -1.34 20.86 -9.26
CA SER A 148 -0.88 22.23 -8.98
C SER A 148 0.61 22.30 -8.64
N ASN A 149 1.15 21.21 -8.07
CA ASN A 149 2.55 21.08 -7.69
C ASN A 149 3.37 20.28 -8.72
N LYS A 150 2.81 20.02 -9.92
CA LYS A 150 3.47 19.30 -11.02
C LYS A 150 3.97 17.91 -10.62
N VAL A 151 3.20 17.23 -9.77
CA VAL A 151 3.42 15.83 -9.40
C VAL A 151 2.50 14.96 -10.24
N ALA A 152 3.05 13.97 -10.93
CA ALA A 152 2.29 12.93 -11.61
C ALA A 152 2.14 11.72 -10.69
N VAL A 153 0.97 11.07 -10.73
CA VAL A 153 0.70 9.84 -9.98
C VAL A 153 0.24 8.79 -10.97
N VAL A 154 0.94 7.65 -11.01
CA VAL A 154 0.64 6.49 -11.84
C VAL A 154 0.34 5.32 -10.92
N LEU A 155 -0.86 4.77 -11.06
CA LEU A 155 -1.38 3.70 -10.21
C LEU A 155 -1.66 2.47 -11.06
N GLY A 156 -0.97 1.37 -10.75
CA GLY A 156 -1.28 0.03 -11.22
C GLY A 156 -2.05 -0.75 -10.17
N PHE A 157 -3.05 -1.49 -10.62
CA PHE A 157 -3.80 -2.48 -9.84
C PHE A 157 -4.53 -3.39 -10.82
N GLN A 158 -4.82 -4.62 -10.40
CA GLN A 158 -5.44 -5.63 -11.26
C GLN A 158 -6.93 -5.42 -11.48
N ASP A 159 -7.65 -5.01 -10.44
CA ASP A 159 -9.11 -4.94 -10.46
C ASP A 159 -9.63 -3.88 -9.47
N PHE A 160 -10.72 -3.18 -9.81
CA PHE A 160 -11.36 -2.21 -8.91
C PHE A 160 -11.87 -2.85 -7.62
N SER A 161 -12.20 -4.14 -7.62
CA SER A 161 -12.62 -4.84 -6.39
C SER A 161 -11.49 -4.92 -5.37
N GLN A 162 -10.23 -5.08 -5.82
CA GLN A 162 -9.06 -5.06 -4.92
C GLN A 162 -8.88 -3.67 -4.32
N LEU A 163 -9.04 -2.62 -5.14
CA LEU A 163 -8.99 -1.24 -4.67
C LEU A 163 -10.06 -0.96 -3.59
N LYS A 164 -11.32 -1.36 -3.84
CA LYS A 164 -12.42 -1.21 -2.87
C LYS A 164 -12.17 -1.98 -1.57
N ARG A 165 -11.59 -3.18 -1.64
CA ARG A 165 -11.26 -3.99 -0.46
C ARG A 165 -10.22 -3.30 0.43
N ASP A 166 -9.19 -2.72 -0.16
CA ASP A 166 -8.01 -2.24 0.58
C ASP A 166 -8.15 -0.77 1.03
N TYR A 167 -8.90 0.05 0.28
CA TYR A 167 -9.13 1.48 0.59
C TYR A 167 -10.58 1.79 1.04
N GLY A 168 -11.49 0.82 0.92
CA GLY A 168 -12.92 1.05 1.15
C GLY A 168 -13.60 1.77 -0.01
N ASP A 169 -14.93 1.65 -0.08
CA ASP A 169 -15.71 2.14 -1.22
C ASP A 169 -15.57 3.66 -1.47
N LYS A 170 -15.48 4.46 -0.40
CA LYS A 170 -15.41 5.92 -0.49
C LYS A 170 -14.10 6.38 -1.14
N GLU A 171 -12.97 5.91 -0.62
CA GLU A 171 -11.65 6.32 -1.11
C GLU A 171 -11.39 5.75 -2.51
N ALA A 172 -11.80 4.50 -2.75
CA ALA A 172 -11.72 3.88 -4.06
C ALA A 172 -12.51 4.66 -5.13
N ALA A 173 -13.72 5.13 -4.82
CA ALA A 173 -14.53 5.95 -5.72
C ALA A 173 -13.85 7.29 -6.05
N VAL A 174 -13.19 7.93 -5.09
CA VAL A 174 -12.43 9.17 -5.31
C VAL A 174 -11.25 8.92 -6.26
N ILE A 175 -10.49 7.83 -6.05
CA ILE A 175 -9.38 7.46 -6.94
C ILE A 175 -9.89 7.23 -8.37
N MET A 176 -10.95 6.43 -8.55
CA MET A 176 -11.50 6.11 -9.87
C MET A 176 -12.04 7.35 -10.62
N SER A 177 -12.64 8.29 -9.90
CA SER A 177 -13.26 9.49 -10.49
C SER A 177 -12.28 10.63 -10.75
N THR A 178 -11.21 10.76 -9.96
CA THR A 178 -10.26 11.88 -10.08
C THR A 178 -9.21 11.63 -11.15
N VAL A 179 -8.81 10.37 -11.35
CA VAL A 179 -7.79 10.01 -12.34
C VAL A 179 -8.35 10.20 -13.75
N GLY A 180 -7.81 11.17 -14.50
CA GLY A 180 -8.29 11.51 -15.85
C GLY A 180 -7.87 10.50 -16.93
N ASN A 181 -6.65 9.98 -16.84
CA ASN A 181 -6.09 9.02 -17.79
C ASN A 181 -6.31 7.58 -17.31
N VAL A 182 -6.90 6.73 -18.13
CA VAL A 182 -7.11 5.31 -17.81
C VAL A 182 -6.62 4.45 -18.95
N PHE A 183 -5.86 3.42 -18.59
CA PHE A 183 -5.39 2.36 -19.47
C PHE A 183 -5.82 1.05 -18.83
N SER A 184 -6.53 0.21 -19.57
CA SER A 184 -7.00 -1.09 -19.11
C SER A 184 -6.63 -2.14 -20.14
N GLY A 185 -5.93 -3.17 -19.67
CA GLY A 185 -5.87 -4.45 -20.38
C GLY A 185 -7.17 -5.24 -20.18
N GLN A 186 -7.08 -6.56 -20.31
CA GLN A 186 -8.20 -7.45 -20.07
C GLN A 186 -8.62 -7.42 -18.59
N VAL A 187 -9.88 -7.04 -18.35
CA VAL A 187 -10.51 -7.07 -17.02
C VAL A 187 -11.95 -7.57 -17.14
N VAL A 188 -12.45 -8.21 -16.09
CA VAL A 188 -13.77 -8.89 -16.08
C VAL A 188 -14.71 -8.28 -15.04
N GLY A 189 -15.99 -8.69 -15.06
CA GLY A 189 -16.92 -8.39 -13.98
C GLY A 189 -17.36 -6.92 -13.91
N GLU A 190 -17.38 -6.36 -12.70
CA GLU A 190 -17.83 -4.99 -12.44
C GLU A 190 -16.92 -3.95 -13.10
N THR A 191 -15.60 -4.16 -13.05
CA THR A 191 -14.60 -3.24 -13.62
C THR A 191 -14.79 -3.05 -15.11
N ALA A 192 -15.04 -4.12 -15.87
CA ALA A 192 -15.33 -4.02 -17.30
C ALA A 192 -16.61 -3.21 -17.59
N LYS A 193 -17.64 -3.31 -16.73
CA LYS A 193 -18.87 -2.52 -16.86
C LYS A 193 -18.62 -1.05 -16.57
N THR A 194 -17.94 -0.75 -15.46
CA THR A 194 -17.58 0.63 -15.08
C THR A 194 -16.74 1.31 -16.15
N LEU A 195 -15.77 0.60 -16.74
CA LEU A 195 -14.96 1.12 -17.85
C LEU A 195 -15.80 1.34 -19.11
N SER A 196 -16.66 0.37 -19.47
CA SER A 196 -17.57 0.49 -20.61
C SER A 196 -18.49 1.71 -20.48
N GLU A 197 -19.05 1.95 -19.29
CA GLU A 197 -19.86 3.13 -18.99
C GLU A 197 -19.04 4.41 -19.07
N ARG A 198 -17.80 4.39 -18.56
CA ARG A 198 -16.86 5.53 -18.62
C ARG A 198 -16.49 5.93 -20.05
N PHE A 199 -16.36 4.96 -20.96
CA PHE A 199 -16.10 5.23 -22.38
C PHE A 199 -17.34 5.77 -23.13
N GLY A 200 -18.52 5.68 -22.52
CA GLY A 200 -19.75 6.22 -23.07
C GLY A 200 -20.39 5.37 -24.17
N LYS A 201 -21.41 5.95 -24.79
CA LYS A 201 -22.23 5.31 -25.83
C LYS A 201 -22.13 6.07 -27.13
N ILE A 202 -22.27 5.36 -28.24
CA ILE A 202 -22.30 5.90 -29.60
C ILE A 202 -23.60 5.47 -30.29
N LEU A 203 -24.13 6.35 -31.15
CA LEU A 203 -25.30 6.04 -31.95
C LEU A 203 -24.90 5.05 -33.06
N GLN A 204 -25.35 3.81 -32.94
CA GLN A 204 -25.13 2.77 -33.92
C GLN A 204 -26.33 2.65 -34.87
N LYS A 205 -26.04 2.59 -36.17
CA LYS A 205 -27.05 2.26 -37.20
C LYS A 205 -27.12 0.74 -37.31
N ARG A 206 -28.30 0.16 -37.06
CA ARG A 206 -28.59 -1.24 -37.32
C ARG A 206 -29.45 -1.35 -38.55
N GLU A 207 -28.90 -1.99 -39.57
CA GLU A 207 -29.65 -2.39 -40.75
C GLU A 207 -30.17 -3.81 -40.51
N SER A 208 -31.48 -3.98 -40.53
CA SER A 208 -32.11 -5.29 -40.50
C SER A 208 -32.66 -5.59 -41.89
N MET A 209 -32.18 -6.67 -42.48
CA MET A 209 -32.68 -7.17 -43.75
C MET A 209 -33.63 -8.33 -43.47
N SER A 210 -34.88 -8.19 -43.88
CA SER A 210 -35.85 -9.26 -43.88
C SER A 210 -36.09 -9.71 -45.32
N ILE A 211 -35.67 -10.94 -45.62
CA ILE A 211 -35.73 -11.54 -46.95
C ILE A 211 -36.94 -12.48 -46.97
N ASN A 212 -37.94 -12.16 -47.78
CA ASN A 212 -39.08 -13.02 -48.06
C ASN A 212 -39.01 -13.52 -49.51
N ARG A 213 -39.72 -14.59 -49.87
CA ARG A 213 -39.62 -15.23 -51.20
C ARG A 213 -39.89 -14.28 -52.39
N ASN A 214 -40.63 -13.21 -52.17
CA ASN A 214 -41.01 -12.24 -53.21
C ASN A 214 -40.43 -10.82 -53.00
N ASP A 215 -39.84 -10.51 -51.85
CA ASP A 215 -39.37 -9.16 -51.55
C ASP A 215 -38.26 -9.15 -50.50
N THR A 216 -37.30 -8.24 -50.67
CA THR A 216 -36.25 -7.96 -49.67
C THR A 216 -36.52 -6.58 -49.07
N SER A 217 -36.88 -6.54 -47.79
CA SER A 217 -37.09 -5.29 -47.06
C SER A 217 -35.87 -4.98 -46.19
N THR A 218 -35.35 -3.78 -46.30
CA THR A 218 -34.26 -3.29 -45.44
C THR A 218 -34.82 -2.20 -44.54
N SER A 219 -34.77 -2.40 -43.23
CA SER A 219 -35.14 -1.37 -42.26
C SER A 219 -33.90 -0.90 -41.51
N ILE A 220 -33.75 0.42 -41.44
CA ILE A 220 -32.61 1.08 -40.81
C ILE A 220 -33.12 1.68 -39.49
N ASN A 221 -32.58 1.22 -38.37
CA ASN A 221 -32.90 1.74 -37.05
C ASN A 221 -31.63 2.26 -36.37
N THR A 222 -31.76 3.32 -35.57
CA THR A 222 -30.64 3.87 -34.80
C THR A 222 -30.82 3.57 -33.31
N GLN A 223 -29.80 3.00 -32.68
CA GLN A 223 -29.80 2.70 -31.25
C GLN A 223 -28.51 3.20 -30.60
N LEU A 224 -28.61 3.70 -29.37
CA LEU A 224 -27.43 4.02 -28.56
C LEU A 224 -26.83 2.72 -28.02
N ASP A 225 -25.62 2.39 -28.45
CA ASP A 225 -24.87 1.23 -27.99
C ASP A 225 -23.56 1.67 -27.32
N SER A 226 -22.97 0.80 -26.50
CA SER A 226 -21.71 1.12 -25.81
C SER A 226 -20.57 1.24 -26.80
N LEU A 227 -19.74 2.29 -26.69
CA LEU A 227 -18.61 2.49 -27.61
C LEU A 227 -17.65 1.31 -27.55
N ILE A 228 -17.33 0.87 -26.34
CA ILE A 228 -16.56 -0.34 -26.06
C ILE A 228 -17.37 -1.18 -25.08
N PRO A 229 -18.02 -2.27 -25.53
CA PRO A 229 -18.80 -3.13 -24.66
C PRO A 229 -17.93 -3.85 -23.61
N ALA A 230 -18.47 -4.07 -22.42
CA ALA A 230 -17.79 -4.81 -21.34
C ALA A 230 -17.31 -6.21 -21.77
N SER A 231 -18.06 -6.90 -22.63
CA SER A 231 -17.65 -8.19 -23.21
C SER A 231 -16.39 -8.09 -24.07
N LYS A 232 -16.20 -6.98 -24.79
CA LYS A 232 -15.00 -6.72 -25.59
C LYS A 232 -13.79 -6.48 -24.70
N ILE A 233 -13.97 -5.72 -23.62
CA ILE A 233 -12.92 -5.47 -22.60
C ILE A 233 -12.51 -6.79 -21.92
N SER A 234 -13.50 -7.63 -21.60
CA SER A 234 -13.27 -8.94 -20.95
C SER A 234 -12.55 -9.97 -21.83
N THR A 235 -12.45 -9.71 -23.14
CA THR A 235 -11.88 -10.64 -24.14
C THR A 235 -10.70 -10.02 -24.90
N LEU A 236 -10.10 -8.94 -24.37
CA LEU A 236 -8.90 -8.34 -24.94
C LEU A 236 -7.75 -9.36 -24.95
N SER A 237 -7.06 -9.46 -26.08
CA SER A 237 -5.84 -10.24 -26.20
C SER A 237 -4.68 -9.56 -25.47
N GLN A 238 -3.65 -10.33 -25.11
CA GLN A 238 -2.44 -9.77 -24.51
C GLN A 238 -1.83 -8.68 -25.42
N GLY A 239 -1.45 -7.56 -24.81
CA GLY A 239 -0.94 -6.39 -25.54
C GLY A 239 -2.03 -5.46 -26.10
N MET A 240 -3.30 -5.86 -26.08
CA MET A 240 -4.42 -4.97 -26.43
C MET A 240 -4.90 -4.21 -25.19
N PHE A 241 -5.08 -2.90 -25.36
CA PHE A 241 -5.53 -2.00 -24.31
C PHE A 241 -6.70 -1.15 -24.80
N VAL A 242 -7.57 -0.82 -23.86
CA VAL A 242 -8.60 0.20 -24.02
C VAL A 242 -8.36 1.30 -23.00
N GLY A 243 -8.73 2.52 -23.33
CA GLY A 243 -8.49 3.61 -22.40
C GLY A 243 -9.03 4.94 -22.85
N ALA A 244 -8.89 5.90 -21.95
CA ALA A 244 -9.26 7.28 -22.17
C ALA A 244 -8.15 8.20 -21.67
N VAL A 245 -7.83 9.23 -22.44
CA VAL A 245 -6.83 10.25 -22.07
C VAL A 245 -7.50 11.60 -21.87
N ALA A 246 -6.98 12.37 -20.91
CA ALA A 246 -7.36 13.74 -20.64
C ALA A 246 -6.43 14.71 -21.38
N ASP A 247 -6.98 15.86 -21.76
CA ASP A 247 -6.27 16.94 -22.43
C ASP A 247 -5.79 18.02 -21.45
N ASN A 248 -4.90 18.88 -21.96
CA ASN A 248 -4.44 20.09 -21.27
C ASN A 248 -4.99 21.33 -21.96
N PHE A 249 -4.93 22.46 -21.24
CA PHE A 249 -5.25 23.75 -21.82
C PHE A 249 -4.32 24.06 -23.00
N GLY A 250 -4.90 24.27 -24.18
CA GLY A 250 -4.15 24.51 -25.42
C GLY A 250 -3.69 23.24 -26.17
N GLU A 251 -3.88 22.05 -25.61
CA GLU A 251 -3.50 20.76 -26.21
C GLU A 251 -4.71 19.82 -26.29
N THR A 252 -5.71 20.21 -27.08
CA THR A 252 -6.94 19.43 -27.24
C THR A 252 -6.68 18.16 -28.03
N ILE A 253 -7.10 17.02 -27.49
CA ILE A 253 -7.01 15.71 -28.15
C ILE A 253 -8.35 15.40 -28.80
N GLU A 254 -8.36 15.20 -30.12
CA GLU A 254 -9.58 14.84 -30.88
C GLU A 254 -10.10 13.46 -30.50
N GLN A 255 -9.21 12.46 -30.48
CA GLN A 255 -9.55 11.09 -30.12
C GLN A 255 -9.07 10.76 -28.71
N LYS A 256 -9.91 11.04 -27.72
CA LYS A 256 -9.61 10.76 -26.30
C LYS A 256 -9.70 9.29 -25.93
N ILE A 257 -10.55 8.51 -26.61
CA ILE A 257 -10.78 7.10 -26.31
C ILE A 257 -10.10 6.24 -27.35
N PHE A 258 -9.40 5.20 -26.89
CA PHE A 258 -8.67 4.28 -27.77
C PHE A 258 -8.95 2.82 -27.42
N HIS A 259 -8.77 1.98 -28.44
CA HIS A 259 -8.68 0.52 -28.35
C HIS A 259 -7.55 0.12 -29.30
N ALA A 260 -6.37 -0.15 -28.74
CA ALA A 260 -5.13 -0.24 -29.51
C ALA A 260 -4.23 -1.35 -28.97
N GLN A 261 -3.33 -1.85 -29.83
CA GLN A 261 -2.27 -2.76 -29.45
C GLN A 261 -1.02 -1.97 -29.06
N ILE A 262 -0.41 -2.29 -27.92
CA ILE A 262 0.93 -1.82 -27.59
C ILE A 262 1.92 -2.60 -28.45
N VAL A 263 2.61 -1.88 -29.34
CA VAL A 263 3.69 -2.43 -30.17
C VAL A 263 5.01 -2.19 -29.45
N VAL A 264 5.65 -3.27 -29.04
CA VAL A 264 6.97 -3.23 -28.40
C VAL A 264 8.03 -3.57 -29.45
N ASP A 265 8.98 -2.66 -29.66
CA ASP A 265 10.15 -2.92 -30.50
C ASP A 265 11.15 -3.79 -29.72
N ASN A 266 11.03 -5.10 -29.91
CA ASN A 266 11.86 -6.08 -29.20
C ASN A 266 13.36 -5.91 -29.49
N GLU A 267 13.74 -5.48 -30.70
CA GLU A 267 15.15 -5.28 -31.04
C GLU A 267 15.73 -4.07 -30.31
N ALA A 268 14.97 -2.96 -30.26
CA ALA A 268 15.37 -1.78 -29.51
C ALA A 268 15.50 -2.10 -28.01
N VAL A 269 14.51 -2.80 -27.43
CA VAL A 269 14.52 -3.20 -26.02
C VAL A 269 15.68 -4.12 -25.70
N GLN A 270 16.01 -5.09 -26.57
CA GLN A 270 17.17 -5.96 -26.36
C GLN A 270 18.49 -5.19 -26.42
N LYS A 271 18.65 -4.25 -27.37
CA LYS A 271 19.84 -3.39 -27.45
C LYS A 271 19.99 -2.53 -26.21
N GLU A 272 18.88 -1.96 -25.73
CA GLU A 272 18.85 -1.16 -24.49
C GLU A 272 19.23 -2.02 -23.28
N THR A 273 18.61 -3.19 -23.14
CA THR A 273 18.87 -4.12 -22.02
C THR A 273 20.32 -4.61 -22.02
N ALA A 274 20.90 -4.86 -23.20
CA ALA A 274 22.30 -5.23 -23.33
C ALA A 274 23.27 -4.11 -22.94
N ALA A 275 22.82 -2.85 -22.99
CA ALA A 275 23.59 -1.68 -22.58
C ALA A 275 23.39 -1.30 -21.11
N TYR A 276 22.54 -2.01 -20.36
CA TYR A 276 22.34 -1.77 -18.93
C TYR A 276 23.62 -1.96 -18.16
N GLN A 277 23.95 -0.96 -17.34
CA GLN A 277 25.04 -1.07 -16.39
C GLN A 277 24.52 -1.69 -15.09
N PRO A 278 25.35 -2.50 -14.40
CA PRO A 278 24.99 -2.97 -13.08
C PRO A 278 24.74 -1.78 -12.16
N ILE A 279 23.76 -1.93 -11.26
CA ILE A 279 23.49 -0.91 -10.23
C ILE A 279 24.79 -0.73 -9.43
N PRO A 280 25.30 0.50 -9.29
CA PRO A 280 26.52 0.75 -8.54
C PRO A 280 26.32 0.30 -7.08
N GLU A 281 27.37 -0.22 -6.48
CA GLU A 281 27.34 -0.62 -5.06
C GLU A 281 27.33 0.65 -4.19
N ILE A 282 26.16 1.01 -3.67
CA ILE A 282 25.95 2.24 -2.88
C ILE A 282 26.44 2.04 -1.43
N SER A 283 26.36 0.82 -0.92
CA SER A 283 26.79 0.46 0.43
C SER A 283 27.43 -0.91 0.39
N SER A 284 28.75 -0.96 0.59
CA SER A 284 29.48 -2.22 0.65
C SER A 284 29.53 -2.73 2.09
N PHE A 285 29.15 -3.99 2.26
CA PHE A 285 29.32 -4.70 3.53
C PHE A 285 30.65 -5.45 3.60
N LEU A 286 31.52 -5.24 2.61
CA LEU A 286 32.83 -5.86 2.55
C LEU A 286 33.81 -5.12 3.48
N ASP A 287 34.57 -5.89 4.26
CA ASP A 287 35.71 -5.35 5.00
C ASP A 287 36.90 -5.04 4.06
N GLU A 288 37.98 -4.48 4.62
CA GLU A 288 39.23 -4.18 3.88
C GLU A 288 39.86 -5.43 3.23
N ASN A 289 39.47 -6.64 3.65
CA ASN A 289 39.95 -7.92 3.13
C ASN A 289 38.97 -8.58 2.14
N GLY A 290 37.83 -7.95 1.84
CA GLY A 290 36.80 -8.46 0.94
C GLY A 290 35.85 -9.50 1.56
N ASN A 291 35.80 -9.62 2.88
CA ASN A 291 34.85 -10.51 3.57
C ASN A 291 33.50 -9.81 3.80
N ASP A 292 32.40 -10.52 3.60
CA ASP A 292 31.05 -10.02 3.91
C ASP A 292 30.83 -9.93 5.44
N THR A 293 30.67 -8.70 5.92
CA THR A 293 30.41 -8.38 7.33
C THR A 293 28.99 -7.88 7.58
N MET A 294 28.07 -8.04 6.62
CA MET A 294 26.71 -7.50 6.66
C MET A 294 25.98 -7.85 7.96
N GLU A 295 25.98 -9.14 8.34
CA GLU A 295 25.28 -9.58 9.55
C GLU A 295 25.87 -8.97 10.82
N GLN A 296 27.20 -8.85 10.88
CA GLN A 296 27.89 -8.29 12.04
C GLN A 296 27.56 -6.79 12.20
N GLN A 297 27.63 -6.03 11.10
CA GLN A 297 27.31 -4.60 11.12
C GLN A 297 25.84 -4.33 11.49
N ILE A 298 24.90 -5.09 10.91
CA ILE A 298 23.48 -4.96 11.21
C ILE A 298 23.19 -5.29 12.68
N GLN A 299 23.83 -6.33 13.22
CA GLN A 299 23.69 -6.71 14.64
C GLN A 299 24.35 -5.71 15.58
N ALA A 300 25.50 -5.14 15.20
CA ALA A 300 26.16 -4.10 15.98
C ALA A 300 25.28 -2.86 16.09
N ASN A 301 24.74 -2.37 14.96
CA ASN A 301 23.79 -1.25 14.96
C ASN A 301 22.56 -1.54 15.83
N TYR A 302 22.00 -2.74 15.73
CA TYR A 302 20.85 -3.13 16.53
C TYR A 302 21.14 -3.12 18.04
N ARG A 303 22.33 -3.54 18.46
CA ARG A 303 22.75 -3.46 19.87
C ARG A 303 23.02 -2.02 20.30
N GLN A 304 23.67 -1.23 19.44
CA GLN A 304 23.96 0.17 19.70
C GLN A 304 22.67 0.95 19.97
N ILE A 305 21.68 0.85 19.09
CA ILE A 305 20.39 1.53 19.26
C ILE A 305 19.71 1.15 20.59
N LYS A 306 19.79 -0.12 21.00
CA LYS A 306 19.24 -0.53 22.30
C LYS A 306 19.97 0.11 23.47
N GLN A 307 21.29 0.18 23.39
CA GLN A 307 22.11 0.82 24.40
C GLN A 307 21.81 2.33 24.46
N ASP A 308 21.75 3.01 23.32
CA ASP A 308 21.41 4.44 23.22
C ASP A 308 20.06 4.75 23.87
N ILE A 309 19.06 3.87 23.70
CA ILE A 309 17.74 4.02 24.33
C ILE A 309 17.80 3.81 25.84
N VAL A 310 18.60 2.88 26.35
CA VAL A 310 18.81 2.69 27.80
C VAL A 310 19.46 3.94 28.39
N GLU A 311 20.54 4.43 27.77
CA GLU A 311 21.24 5.65 28.19
C GLU A 311 20.31 6.87 28.13
N LEU A 312 19.47 7.00 27.10
CA LEU A 312 18.47 8.07 26.99
C LEU A 312 17.47 8.03 28.16
N VAL A 313 16.97 6.84 28.52
CA VAL A 313 16.03 6.68 29.64
C VAL A 313 16.71 7.02 30.96
N GLU A 314 17.94 6.55 31.19
CA GLU A 314 18.71 6.87 32.40
C GLU A 314 18.95 8.37 32.53
N ASN A 315 19.37 9.04 31.44
CA ASN A 315 19.57 10.48 31.41
C ASN A 315 18.27 11.26 31.68
N GLU A 316 17.15 10.78 31.15
CA GLU A 316 15.85 11.41 31.36
C GLU A 316 15.34 11.21 32.80
N LEU A 317 15.57 10.04 33.39
CA LEU A 317 15.28 9.79 34.82
C LEU A 317 16.11 10.71 35.71
N LEU A 318 17.41 10.86 35.42
CA LEU A 318 18.28 11.81 36.12
C LEU A 318 17.82 13.26 35.93
N ARG A 319 17.35 13.63 34.74
CA ARG A 319 16.79 14.97 34.48
C ARG A 319 15.55 15.23 35.32
N ILE A 320 14.63 14.27 35.41
CA ILE A 320 13.40 14.35 36.21
C ILE A 320 13.74 14.39 37.71
N GLU A 321 14.72 13.62 38.17
CA GLU A 321 15.15 13.60 39.58
C GLU A 321 15.74 14.95 40.02
N ASN A 322 16.49 15.59 39.13
CA ASN A 322 17.14 16.88 39.35
C ASN A 322 16.20 18.08 39.13
N ASP A 323 15.00 17.87 38.57
CA ASP A 323 13.99 18.90 38.38
C ASP A 323 12.99 18.92 39.56
N PRO A 324 13.01 19.97 40.40
CA PRO A 324 12.13 20.06 41.57
C PRO A 324 10.64 20.00 41.22
N GLU A 325 10.26 20.43 40.00
CA GLU A 325 8.87 20.41 39.55
C GLU A 325 8.43 19.05 39.03
N LEU A 326 9.35 18.15 38.63
CA LEU A 326 9.01 16.86 38.03
C LEU A 326 9.33 15.66 38.93
N LYS A 327 10.15 15.85 39.96
CA LYS A 327 10.61 14.80 40.88
C LYS A 327 9.50 13.94 41.47
N TYR A 328 8.30 14.52 41.70
CA TYR A 328 7.15 13.79 42.23
C TYR A 328 6.64 12.67 41.31
N LEU A 329 7.00 12.68 40.01
CA LEU A 329 6.60 11.68 39.02
C LEU A 329 7.36 10.36 39.16
N LEU A 330 8.53 10.34 39.82
CA LEU A 330 9.32 9.13 40.03
C LEU A 330 8.75 8.21 41.11
N GLY A 331 7.69 8.64 41.80
CA GLY A 331 7.14 7.99 42.98
C GLY A 331 8.03 8.25 44.21
N GLU A 332 7.41 8.56 45.34
CA GLU A 332 8.14 8.52 46.62
C GLU A 332 8.63 7.08 46.84
N SER A 333 9.93 6.92 47.02
CA SER A 333 10.61 5.64 47.22
C SER A 333 10.16 4.92 48.48
#